data_AF-A0A9E5N6X2-F1
#
_entry.id   AF-A0A9E5N6X2-F1
#
_cell.length_a   1.000
_cell.length_b   1.000
_cell.length_c   1.000
_cell.angle_alpha   90.00
_cell.angle_beta   90.00
_cell.angle_gamma   90.00
#
_symmetry.space_group_name_H-M   'P 1'
#
loop_
_entity.id
_entity.type
_entity.pdbx_description
1 polymer ?
#
loop_
_entity_poly.entity_id
_entity_poly.type
_entity_poly.pdbx_seq_one_letter_code
_entity_poly.pdbx_strand_id
1 'polypeptide(L)'
;MKLTDGHFGAWVGWTPEAGQPVVITCTLASPAKIKGAAISALSNTNAGIYLPSSAAVFLHTSTGSTGPFALSRTHLAEDPGGKAKRLFGLDWEVNSVEAVSFYLYAQPTMTVAVEEIAVYDASTTSDWYRPTFTGLLGDEIAFSSAARGIVRLGQVRDTTKRLADCFVENFRHYRNQTVEQILEDVLVNSYYRLELAPEEYRLEVTSFALPKWTEQNASALDGCGQLARMVGFVFEADAEGKYLFRNLDWQSQSGEETYIPEQDLLGWQPTVSGVNLRNKVMIRSRDARQRDIAVSISDEDSIARYGERLFTLYEPTMKTAPLARQLARAVLR
;
A
#
# COMPACT_ATOMS: atom_id res chain seq x y z
N MET A 1 -8.24 -2.58 35.13
CA MET A 1 -8.21 -1.64 34.00
C MET A 1 -9.59 -1.56 33.37
N LYS A 2 -10.25 -0.40 33.39
CA LYS A 2 -11.61 -0.20 32.87
C LYS A 2 -11.46 0.56 31.55
N LEU A 3 -11.61 -0.13 30.42
CA LEU A 3 -11.70 0.52 29.11
C LEU A 3 -13.10 1.12 29.02
N THR A 4 -13.22 2.44 29.00
CA THR A 4 -14.49 3.11 28.72
C THR A 4 -14.70 3.13 27.21
N ASP A 5 -15.87 2.67 26.77
CA ASP A 5 -16.37 2.65 25.39
C ASP A 5 -16.46 4.06 24.77
N GLY A 6 -15.31 4.69 24.54
CA GLY A 6 -15.16 5.88 23.73
C GLY A 6 -14.47 5.47 22.43
N HIS A 7 -15.22 5.41 21.33
CA HIS A 7 -14.62 5.38 20.00
C HIS A 7 -13.76 6.64 19.81
N PHE A 8 -12.43 6.50 19.92
CA PHE A 8 -11.46 7.58 19.67
C PHE A 8 -10.96 7.55 18.21
N GLY A 9 -11.84 7.33 17.22
CA GLY A 9 -11.42 7.19 15.81
C GLY A 9 -10.36 6.10 15.59
N ALA A 10 -9.31 6.39 14.80
CA ALA A 10 -8.21 5.49 14.39
C ALA A 10 -7.16 5.18 15.49
N TRP A 11 -7.47 5.42 16.76
CA TRP A 11 -6.49 5.43 17.86
C TRP A 11 -6.81 4.38 18.91
N VAL A 12 -5.79 3.68 19.42
CA VAL A 12 -5.94 2.78 20.58
C VAL A 12 -5.66 3.58 21.85
N GLY A 13 -6.66 3.73 22.72
CA GLY A 13 -6.59 4.57 23.92
C GLY A 13 -6.60 3.77 25.24
N TRP A 14 -5.85 4.26 26.24
CA TRP A 14 -5.80 3.72 27.60
C TRP A 14 -5.89 4.85 28.63
N THR A 15 -6.71 4.66 29.65
CA THR A 15 -6.70 5.50 30.85
C THR A 15 -5.88 4.77 31.92
N PRO A 16 -4.61 5.12 32.14
CA PRO A 16 -3.81 4.49 33.19
C PRO A 16 -4.35 4.86 34.57
N GLU A 17 -4.13 3.96 35.54
CA GLU A 17 -4.27 4.33 36.95
C GLU A 17 -3.24 5.42 37.31
N ALA A 18 -3.60 6.33 38.21
CA ALA A 18 -2.76 7.48 38.53
C ALA A 18 -1.33 7.04 38.93
N GLY A 19 -0.33 7.53 38.18
CA GLY A 19 1.09 7.21 38.41
C GLY A 19 1.58 5.91 37.79
N GLN A 20 0.73 5.12 37.11
CA GLN A 20 1.14 3.90 36.40
C GLN A 20 1.42 4.19 34.92
N PRO A 21 2.49 3.64 34.33
CA PRO A 21 2.73 3.75 32.89
C PRO A 21 1.77 2.86 32.09
N VAL A 22 1.44 3.30 30.89
CA VAL A 22 0.92 2.41 29.84
C VAL A 22 2.12 1.70 29.23
N VAL A 23 2.11 0.36 29.26
CA VAL A 23 3.21 -0.45 28.72
C VAL A 23 2.77 -1.13 27.44
N ILE A 24 3.52 -0.91 26.36
CA ILE A 24 3.30 -1.54 25.06
C ILE A 24 4.53 -2.34 24.71
N THR A 25 4.36 -3.66 24.58
CA THR A 25 5.47 -4.58 24.26
C THR A 25 5.33 -5.11 22.84
N CYS A 26 6.33 -4.83 22.01
CA CYS A 26 6.48 -5.35 20.67
C CYS A 26 7.43 -6.56 20.72
N THR A 27 6.94 -7.76 20.41
CA THR A 27 7.81 -8.94 20.27
C THR A 27 8.35 -9.01 18.85
N LEU A 28 9.66 -9.21 18.69
CA LEU A 28 10.31 -9.30 17.39
C LEU A 28 10.18 -10.72 16.85
N ALA A 29 10.07 -10.86 15.52
CA ALA A 29 9.93 -12.17 14.87
C ALA A 29 11.16 -13.06 15.04
N SER A 30 12.34 -12.44 15.20
CA SER A 30 13.61 -13.10 15.52
C SER A 30 14.48 -12.14 16.34
N PRO A 31 15.44 -12.65 17.14
CA PRO A 31 16.38 -11.80 17.85
C PRO A 31 17.12 -10.85 16.90
N ALA A 32 17.12 -9.55 17.20
CA ALA A 32 17.70 -8.52 16.34
C ALA A 32 18.64 -7.58 17.09
N LYS A 33 19.58 -6.96 16.38
CA LYS A 33 20.35 -5.83 16.90
C LYS A 33 19.51 -4.57 16.74
N ILE A 34 19.13 -3.95 17.84
CA ILE A 34 18.40 -2.69 17.84
C ILE A 34 19.42 -1.56 18.02
N LYS A 35 19.20 -0.42 17.36
CA LYS A 35 19.96 0.83 17.57
C LYS A 35 19.07 2.01 17.98
N GLY A 36 17.76 1.90 17.83
CA GLY A 36 16.83 2.93 18.27
C GLY A 36 15.39 2.50 18.20
N ALA A 37 14.50 3.34 18.71
CA ALA A 37 13.06 3.19 18.55
C ALA A 37 12.34 4.54 18.56
N ALA A 38 11.19 4.57 17.89
CA ALA A 38 10.24 5.68 17.91
C ALA A 38 8.86 5.22 18.38
N ILE A 39 8.14 6.13 19.02
CA ILE A 39 6.70 5.97 19.29
C ILE A 39 5.97 7.29 19.08
N SER A 40 4.88 7.25 18.29
CA SER A 40 3.89 8.31 18.21
C SER A 40 2.80 8.02 19.22
N ALA A 41 2.81 8.76 20.33
CA ALA A 41 1.85 8.64 21.41
C ALA A 41 1.29 10.01 21.76
N LEU A 42 -0.03 10.12 21.81
CA LEU A 42 -0.74 11.34 22.16
C LEU A 42 -1.53 11.14 23.46
N SER A 43 -1.66 12.16 24.28
CA SER A 43 -2.51 12.18 25.48
C SER A 43 -3.63 13.19 25.24
N ASN A 44 -4.89 12.77 25.35
CA ASN A 44 -6.04 13.64 25.12
C ASN A 44 -6.57 14.21 26.44
N THR A 45 -6.94 15.49 26.41
CA THR A 45 -7.61 16.21 27.51
C THR A 45 -8.80 16.98 26.94
N ASN A 46 -9.69 17.46 27.82
CA ASN A 46 -10.72 18.43 27.44
C ASN A 46 -10.16 19.73 26.80
N ALA A 47 -8.86 19.99 26.95
CA ALA A 47 -8.16 21.17 26.41
C ALA A 47 -7.34 20.89 25.13
N GLY A 48 -7.30 19.65 24.63
CA GLY A 48 -6.60 19.28 23.40
C GLY A 48 -5.67 18.07 23.51
N ILE A 49 -4.86 17.86 22.47
CA ILE A 49 -4.00 16.70 22.26
C ILE A 49 -2.53 17.03 22.56
N TYR A 50 -1.92 16.30 23.49
CA TYR A 50 -0.58 16.52 24.03
C TYR A 50 0.32 15.29 23.85
N LEU A 51 1.63 15.41 24.06
CA LEU A 51 2.51 14.24 24.21
C LEU A 51 2.46 13.72 25.66
N PRO A 52 2.74 12.42 25.92
CA PRO A 52 2.87 11.91 27.29
C PRO A 52 3.97 12.66 28.05
N SER A 53 3.86 12.68 29.37
CA SER A 53 4.75 13.46 30.25
C SER A 53 6.21 13.02 30.15
N SER A 54 6.43 11.71 30.05
CA SER A 54 7.70 11.09 29.68
C SER A 54 7.44 9.74 29.02
N ALA A 55 8.43 9.23 28.30
CA ALA A 55 8.41 7.89 27.77
C ALA A 55 9.80 7.24 27.87
N ALA A 56 9.82 5.92 28.03
CA ALA A 56 11.04 5.14 28.09
C ALA A 56 10.89 3.82 27.32
N VAL A 57 12.01 3.25 26.90
CA VAL A 57 12.08 1.95 26.25
C VAL A 57 12.91 0.98 27.05
N PHE A 58 12.45 -0.27 27.13
CA PHE A 58 13.22 -1.41 27.59
C PHE A 58 13.39 -2.40 26.45
N LEU A 59 14.61 -2.88 26.26
CA LEU A 59 14.96 -3.89 25.27
C LEU A 59 15.12 -5.22 26.01
N HIS A 60 14.37 -6.23 25.63
CA HIS A 60 14.38 -7.55 26.26
C HIS A 60 15.18 -8.52 25.41
N THR A 61 16.13 -9.22 26.01
CA THR A 61 16.92 -10.30 25.41
C THR A 61 16.64 -11.60 26.17
N SER A 62 17.08 -12.74 25.63
CA SER A 62 17.04 -14.03 26.33
C SER A 62 17.72 -14.03 27.71
N THR A 63 18.68 -13.12 27.91
CA THR A 63 19.48 -13.01 29.15
C THR A 63 18.93 -12.01 30.15
N GLY A 64 17.93 -11.20 29.78
CA GLY A 64 17.38 -10.15 30.63
C GLY A 64 17.02 -8.88 29.86
N SER A 65 16.66 -7.84 30.60
CA SER A 65 16.21 -6.57 30.02
C SER A 65 17.27 -5.47 30.17
N THR A 66 17.44 -4.64 29.15
CA THR A 66 18.33 -3.48 29.10
C THR A 66 17.49 -2.21 28.97
N GLY A 67 17.77 -1.20 29.80
CA GLY A 67 17.00 0.06 29.88
C GLY A 67 16.86 0.54 31.33
N PRO A 68 16.07 1.60 31.61
CA PRO A 68 15.26 2.36 30.65
C PRO A 68 16.11 3.27 29.76
N PHE A 69 15.80 3.28 28.47
CA PHE A 69 16.27 4.30 27.54
C PHE A 69 15.23 5.41 27.44
N ALA A 70 15.58 6.64 27.83
CA ALA A 70 14.66 7.77 27.75
C ALA A 70 14.37 8.11 26.27
N LEU A 71 13.10 8.31 25.94
CA LEU A 71 12.71 8.85 24.64
C LEU A 71 12.62 10.37 24.75
N SER A 72 13.40 11.07 23.93
CA SER A 72 13.43 12.53 23.96
C SER A 72 12.39 13.12 23.00
N ARG A 73 11.92 14.32 23.37
CA ARG A 73 11.12 15.21 22.52
C ARG A 73 12.01 16.01 21.55
N THR A 74 13.33 16.04 21.76
CA THR A 74 14.25 16.99 21.09
C THR A 74 14.59 16.66 19.64
N HIS A 75 14.09 15.58 19.05
CA HIS A 75 14.29 15.30 17.62
C HIS A 75 13.22 15.94 16.70
N LEU A 76 12.37 16.82 17.26
CA LEU A 76 11.37 17.65 16.57
C LEU A 76 11.97 18.69 15.57
N ALA A 77 13.25 18.61 15.23
CA ALA A 77 13.90 19.67 14.46
C ALA A 77 13.68 19.60 12.95
N GLU A 78 13.33 18.46 12.33
CA GLU A 78 13.26 18.37 10.86
C GLU A 78 12.21 17.35 10.32
N ASP A 79 10.95 17.41 10.79
CA ASP A 79 9.82 16.93 9.97
C ASP A 79 9.46 18.05 8.97
N PRO A 80 9.67 17.88 7.65
CA PRO A 80 9.33 18.90 6.64
C PRO A 80 7.84 19.29 6.67
N GLY A 81 6.98 18.42 7.21
CA GLY A 81 5.54 18.62 7.34
C GLY A 81 5.09 19.17 8.69
N GLY A 82 5.93 19.17 9.73
CA GLY A 82 5.60 19.64 11.09
C GLY A 82 4.36 18.99 11.74
N LYS A 83 3.95 17.80 11.31
CA LYS A 83 2.64 17.20 11.65
C LYS A 83 2.75 16.02 12.62
N ALA A 84 3.84 15.25 12.61
CA ALA A 84 3.95 14.04 13.44
C ALA A 84 4.72 14.32 14.75
N LYS A 85 4.06 14.17 15.90
CA LYS A 85 4.70 14.29 17.22
C LYS A 85 5.21 12.92 17.69
N ARG A 86 6.43 12.55 17.31
CA ARG A 86 7.09 11.30 17.75
C ARG A 86 8.03 11.54 18.94
N LEU A 87 8.15 10.53 19.79
CA LEU A 87 9.18 10.41 20.83
C LEU A 87 10.22 9.42 20.35
N PHE A 88 11.49 9.78 20.48
CA PHE A 88 12.58 9.07 19.80
C PHE A 88 13.76 8.79 20.72
N GLY A 89 14.42 7.67 20.49
CA GLY A 89 15.71 7.39 21.07
C GLY A 89 16.58 6.55 20.13
N LEU A 90 17.85 6.92 20.07
CA LEU A 90 18.87 6.39 19.18
C LEU A 90 20.10 5.92 19.96
N ASP A 91 21.03 5.34 19.21
CA ASP A 91 22.36 4.95 19.63
C ASP A 91 22.38 3.87 20.73
N TRP A 92 21.33 3.05 20.77
CA TRP A 92 21.21 1.95 21.70
C TRP A 92 21.87 0.72 21.11
N GLU A 93 23.17 0.51 21.28
CA GLU A 93 23.83 -0.66 20.65
C GLU A 93 23.56 -1.99 21.37
N VAL A 94 22.32 -2.49 21.33
CA VAL A 94 21.90 -3.72 22.03
C VAL A 94 21.64 -4.87 21.03
N ASN A 95 22.34 -5.98 21.24
CA ASN A 95 22.28 -7.16 20.38
C ASN A 95 21.26 -8.18 20.91
N SER A 96 20.73 -9.02 20.00
CA SER A 96 19.86 -10.16 20.34
C SER A 96 18.61 -9.79 21.14
N VAL A 97 18.01 -8.64 20.80
CA VAL A 97 16.74 -8.20 21.37
C VAL A 97 15.61 -9.06 20.80
N GLU A 98 14.77 -9.60 21.67
CA GLU A 98 13.60 -10.42 21.36
C GLU A 98 12.29 -9.63 21.52
N ALA A 99 12.27 -8.60 22.37
CA ALA A 99 11.12 -7.73 22.52
C ALA A 99 11.53 -6.30 22.93
N VAL A 100 10.68 -5.33 22.60
CA VAL A 100 10.84 -3.91 22.93
C VAL A 100 9.60 -3.44 23.69
N SER A 101 9.76 -2.94 24.92
CA SER A 101 8.65 -2.39 25.70
C SER A 101 8.74 -0.88 25.84
N PHE A 102 7.71 -0.19 25.40
CA PHE A 102 7.51 1.24 25.56
C PHE A 102 6.70 1.52 26.82
N TYR A 103 7.26 2.31 27.71
CA TYR A 103 6.63 2.78 28.95
C TYR A 103 6.23 4.23 28.74
N LEU A 104 4.93 4.48 28.68
CA LEU A 104 4.35 5.79 28.44
C LEU A 104 3.72 6.31 29.73
N TYR A 105 4.27 7.40 30.27
CA TYR A 105 3.77 8.01 31.49
C TYR A 105 2.81 9.15 31.15
N ALA A 106 1.51 8.89 31.28
CA ALA A 106 0.48 9.92 31.12
C ALA A 106 0.65 11.03 32.18
N GLN A 107 0.17 12.23 31.88
CA GLN A 107 -0.08 13.17 32.97
C GLN A 107 -1.30 12.68 33.78
N PRO A 108 -1.42 13.05 35.07
CA PRO A 108 -2.56 12.64 35.89
C PRO A 108 -3.89 12.97 35.21
N THR A 109 -4.86 12.03 35.26
CA THR A 109 -6.21 12.15 34.65
C THR A 109 -6.29 12.14 33.11
N MET A 110 -5.20 11.84 32.39
CA MET A 110 -5.19 11.81 30.92
C MET A 110 -5.32 10.40 30.33
N THR A 111 -5.97 10.31 29.17
CA THR A 111 -5.97 9.09 28.33
C THR A 111 -4.80 9.15 27.37
N VAL A 112 -3.97 8.11 27.31
CA VAL A 112 -2.90 7.95 26.32
C VAL A 112 -3.46 7.19 25.13
N ALA A 113 -3.19 7.66 23.93
CA ALA A 113 -3.55 7.07 22.66
C ALA A 113 -2.28 6.86 21.84
N VAL A 114 -2.11 5.70 21.22
CA VAL A 114 -0.94 5.41 20.36
C VAL A 114 -1.39 5.20 18.94
N GLU A 115 -0.68 5.84 18.02
CA GLU A 115 -0.93 5.82 16.59
C GLU A 115 0.11 4.97 15.86
N GLU A 116 1.38 5.08 16.25
CA GLU A 116 2.50 4.48 15.51
C GLU A 116 3.64 4.06 16.43
N ILE A 117 4.28 2.93 16.13
CA ILE A 117 5.50 2.45 16.79
C ILE A 117 6.49 2.01 15.71
N ALA A 118 7.75 2.44 15.82
CA ALA A 118 8.82 2.01 14.94
C ALA A 118 10.03 1.54 15.74
N VAL A 119 10.69 0.48 15.27
CA VAL A 119 11.91 -0.10 15.84
C VAL A 119 12.97 -0.15 14.75
N TYR A 120 14.19 0.27 15.05
CA TYR A 120 15.25 0.42 14.06
C TYR A 120 16.40 -0.54 14.30
N ASP A 121 16.73 -1.33 13.27
CA ASP A 121 17.88 -2.23 13.26
C ASP A 121 19.16 -1.57 12.76
N ALA A 122 20.26 -2.34 12.72
CA ALA A 122 21.60 -1.84 12.39
C ALA A 122 21.94 -1.78 10.89
N SER A 123 20.98 -1.90 9.97
CA SER A 123 21.15 -1.52 8.57
C SER A 123 20.19 -0.36 8.27
N THR A 124 20.61 0.79 7.75
CA THR A 124 21.12 0.99 6.40
C THR A 124 21.75 2.39 6.27
N THR A 125 22.58 2.53 5.26
CA THR A 125 23.19 3.75 4.71
C THR A 125 22.19 4.81 4.19
N SER A 126 21.13 5.14 4.94
CA SER A 126 20.12 6.12 4.51
C SER A 126 19.68 7.01 5.66
N ASP A 127 19.92 8.31 5.54
CA ASP A 127 19.51 9.37 6.48
C ASP A 127 17.98 9.58 6.58
N TRP A 128 17.15 8.73 5.95
CA TRP A 128 15.70 8.93 5.88
C TRP A 128 14.95 7.59 5.97
N TYR A 129 13.92 7.54 6.82
CA TYR A 129 12.94 6.45 6.81
C TYR A 129 11.98 6.64 5.63
N ARG A 130 11.99 5.71 4.67
CA ARG A 130 10.96 5.63 3.64
C ARG A 130 9.80 4.78 4.16
N PRO A 131 8.53 5.21 4.00
CA PRO A 131 7.40 4.33 4.30
C PRO A 131 7.49 3.11 3.38
N THR A 132 7.37 1.91 3.95
CA THR A 132 7.29 0.65 3.19
C THR A 132 5.85 0.29 2.85
N PHE A 133 4.90 0.91 3.54
CA PHE A 133 3.47 0.71 3.35
C PHE A 133 2.70 1.92 3.90
N THR A 134 1.76 2.42 3.11
CA THR A 134 0.78 3.42 3.54
C THR A 134 -0.60 2.90 3.20
N GLY A 135 -1.50 2.90 4.18
CA GLY A 135 -2.80 2.26 4.00
C GLY A 135 -3.82 2.66 5.05
N LEU A 136 -4.98 2.02 4.94
CA LEU A 136 -6.11 2.24 5.82
C LEU A 136 -6.37 0.97 6.64
N LEU A 137 -6.69 1.18 7.92
CA LEU A 137 -7.23 0.12 8.76
C LEU A 137 -8.57 -0.33 8.16
N GLY A 138 -8.76 -1.64 8.05
CA GLY A 138 -10.02 -2.23 7.63
C GLY A 138 -11.09 -2.16 8.72
N ASP A 139 -12.27 -2.68 8.38
CA ASP A 139 -13.46 -2.57 9.23
C ASP A 139 -13.49 -3.59 10.38
N GLU A 140 -12.60 -4.59 10.34
CA GLU A 140 -12.53 -5.69 11.31
C GLU A 140 -11.34 -5.53 12.28
N ILE A 141 -11.59 -4.83 13.38
CA ILE A 141 -10.65 -4.73 14.50
C ILE A 141 -11.20 -5.61 15.64
N ALA A 142 -10.53 -6.73 15.90
CA ALA A 142 -10.92 -7.67 16.94
C ALA A 142 -10.01 -7.54 18.17
N PHE A 143 -10.60 -7.60 19.36
CA PHE A 143 -9.87 -7.58 20.62
C PHE A 143 -10.11 -8.87 21.41
N SER A 144 -9.05 -9.42 21.99
CA SER A 144 -9.14 -10.49 22.98
C SER A 144 -8.86 -9.94 24.37
N SER A 145 -9.81 -10.12 25.28
CA SER A 145 -9.74 -9.72 26.70
C SER A 145 -8.88 -10.65 27.58
N ALA A 146 -8.03 -11.48 26.97
CA ALA A 146 -7.10 -12.33 27.71
C ALA A 146 -6.07 -11.49 28.50
N ALA A 147 -5.40 -12.11 29.49
CA ALA A 147 -4.46 -11.47 30.41
C ALA A 147 -3.29 -10.72 29.73
N ARG A 148 -3.00 -11.03 28.45
CA ARG A 148 -2.24 -10.20 27.54
C ARG A 148 -3.21 -9.78 26.44
N GLY A 149 -3.72 -8.57 26.49
CA GLY A 149 -4.69 -8.08 25.50
C GLY A 149 -4.10 -8.15 24.10
N ILE A 150 -4.77 -8.85 23.18
CA ILE A 150 -4.33 -8.95 21.78
C ILE A 150 -5.32 -8.14 20.93
N VAL A 151 -4.81 -7.16 20.19
CA VAL A 151 -5.54 -6.46 19.13
C VAL A 151 -5.17 -7.11 17.80
N ARG A 152 -6.18 -7.61 17.08
CA ARG A 152 -6.02 -8.16 15.73
C ARG A 152 -6.66 -7.20 14.75
N LEU A 153 -5.84 -6.65 13.86
CA LEU A 153 -6.28 -5.91 12.70
C LEU A 153 -6.51 -6.94 11.58
N GLY A 154 -7.75 -7.40 11.43
CA GLY A 154 -8.08 -8.51 10.54
C GLY A 154 -7.80 -8.21 9.06
N GLN A 155 -7.95 -6.93 8.68
CA GLN A 155 -7.59 -6.46 7.35
C GLN A 155 -6.94 -5.08 7.47
N VAL A 156 -5.74 -4.94 6.94
CA VAL A 156 -5.10 -3.64 6.66
C VAL A 156 -4.82 -3.66 5.16
N ARG A 157 -5.31 -2.66 4.44
CA ARG A 157 -5.15 -2.54 2.99
C ARG A 157 -4.44 -1.24 2.67
N ASP A 158 -3.73 -1.20 1.55
CA ASP A 158 -3.14 0.04 1.06
C ASP A 158 -4.23 1.10 0.75
N THR A 159 -3.81 2.26 0.24
CA THR A 159 -4.73 3.34 -0.08
C THR A 159 -5.79 2.97 -1.13
N THR A 160 -5.61 1.87 -1.90
CA THR A 160 -6.63 1.38 -2.84
C THR A 160 -7.94 1.01 -2.16
N LYS A 161 -7.97 0.79 -0.83
CA LYS A 161 -9.22 0.66 -0.08
C LYS A 161 -10.16 1.85 -0.30
N ARG A 162 -9.66 3.08 -0.42
CA ARG A 162 -10.49 4.27 -0.71
C ARG A 162 -11.26 4.08 -2.01
N LEU A 163 -10.60 3.57 -3.04
CA LEU A 163 -11.19 3.31 -4.35
C LEU A 163 -12.14 2.10 -4.31
N ALA A 164 -11.83 1.09 -3.49
CA ALA A 164 -12.65 -0.11 -3.34
C ALA A 164 -13.98 0.19 -2.64
N ASP A 165 -13.96 1.08 -1.64
CA ASP A 165 -15.15 1.49 -0.87
C ASP A 165 -16.03 2.48 -1.65
N CYS A 166 -15.49 3.14 -2.68
CA CYS A 166 -16.22 4.06 -3.56
C CYS A 166 -16.95 3.30 -4.68
N PHE A 167 -18.23 3.02 -4.47
CA PHE A 167 -19.08 2.38 -5.47
C PHE A 167 -19.58 3.36 -6.53
N VAL A 168 -19.43 3.03 -7.81
CA VAL A 168 -19.91 3.85 -8.92
C VAL A 168 -21.37 3.51 -9.20
N GLU A 169 -22.28 4.26 -8.57
CA GLU A 169 -23.74 4.10 -8.74
C GLU A 169 -24.27 4.66 -10.06
N ASN A 170 -23.47 5.51 -10.71
CA ASN A 170 -23.99 6.63 -11.49
C ASN A 170 -23.21 6.70 -12.82
N PHE A 171 -23.94 6.76 -13.94
CA PHE A 171 -23.38 6.49 -15.27
C PHE A 171 -22.69 7.69 -15.88
N ARG A 172 -21.39 7.57 -16.15
CA ARG A 172 -20.70 8.47 -17.07
C ARG A 172 -20.31 7.76 -18.37
N HIS A 173 -20.57 8.44 -19.47
CA HIS A 173 -20.25 7.95 -20.80
C HIS A 173 -19.02 8.68 -21.34
N TYR A 174 -17.91 7.97 -21.42
CA TYR A 174 -16.69 8.47 -22.03
C TYR A 174 -16.70 8.13 -23.52
N ARG A 175 -16.29 9.07 -24.37
CA ARG A 175 -16.21 8.90 -25.82
C ARG A 175 -14.94 9.54 -26.36
N ASN A 176 -14.16 8.76 -27.10
CA ASN A 176 -12.90 9.19 -27.73
C ASN A 176 -11.92 9.84 -26.74
N GLN A 177 -11.87 9.36 -25.50
CA GLN A 177 -10.92 9.82 -24.49
C GLN A 177 -9.83 8.78 -24.28
N THR A 178 -8.62 9.22 -23.93
CA THR A 178 -7.54 8.31 -23.61
C THR A 178 -7.74 7.65 -22.25
N VAL A 179 -7.11 6.49 -22.03
CA VAL A 179 -7.24 5.77 -20.76
C VAL A 179 -6.79 6.64 -19.59
N GLU A 180 -5.67 7.34 -19.71
CA GLU A 180 -5.20 8.25 -18.66
C GLU A 180 -6.18 9.40 -18.37
N GLN A 181 -6.88 9.93 -19.38
CA GLN A 181 -7.91 10.97 -19.18
C GLN A 181 -9.13 10.44 -18.44
N ILE A 182 -9.55 9.22 -18.76
CA ILE A 182 -10.68 8.57 -18.08
C ILE A 182 -10.31 8.29 -16.63
N LEU A 183 -9.11 7.75 -16.37
CA LEU A 183 -8.60 7.49 -15.03
C LEU A 183 -8.53 8.78 -14.21
N GLU A 184 -7.95 9.85 -14.76
CA GLU A 184 -7.86 11.15 -14.09
C GLU A 184 -9.25 11.66 -13.69
N ASP A 185 -10.24 11.60 -14.59
CA ASP A 185 -11.59 12.03 -14.29
C ASP A 185 -12.28 11.13 -13.24
N VAL A 186 -12.02 9.83 -13.22
CA VAL A 186 -12.51 8.95 -12.13
C VAL A 186 -11.92 9.36 -10.78
N LEU A 187 -10.63 9.72 -10.74
CA LEU A 187 -9.91 10.04 -9.51
C LEU A 187 -10.22 11.44 -8.94
N VAL A 188 -10.41 12.44 -9.81
CA VAL A 188 -10.52 13.84 -9.40
C VAL A 188 -11.98 14.31 -9.33
N ASN A 189 -12.88 13.72 -10.11
CA ASN A 189 -14.23 14.25 -10.22
C ASN A 189 -15.07 13.96 -8.97
N SER A 190 -15.71 15.01 -8.43
CA SER A 190 -16.59 14.93 -7.25
C SER A 190 -17.75 13.96 -7.43
N TYR A 191 -18.12 13.65 -8.67
CA TYR A 191 -19.10 12.63 -9.01
C TYR A 191 -18.76 11.25 -8.44
N TYR A 192 -17.47 10.91 -8.36
CA TYR A 192 -16.96 9.65 -7.80
C TYR A 192 -16.61 9.76 -6.30
N ARG A 193 -16.77 10.94 -5.70
CA ARG A 193 -16.49 11.24 -4.27
C ARG A 193 -15.05 10.96 -3.83
N LEU A 194 -14.10 10.97 -4.77
CA LEU A 194 -12.68 10.73 -4.51
C LEU A 194 -11.91 12.04 -4.35
N GLU A 195 -12.11 12.98 -5.28
CA GLU A 195 -11.58 14.36 -5.24
C GLU A 195 -10.08 14.41 -4.91
N LEU A 196 -9.30 13.52 -5.52
CA LEU A 196 -7.87 13.42 -5.24
C LEU A 196 -7.11 14.64 -5.74
N ALA A 197 -6.14 15.07 -4.94
CA ALA A 197 -5.19 16.10 -5.34
C ALA A 197 -4.20 15.55 -6.40
N PRO A 198 -3.66 16.39 -7.30
CA PRO A 198 -2.69 15.96 -8.31
C PRO A 198 -1.45 15.26 -7.75
N GLU A 199 -1.07 15.53 -6.49
CA GLU A 199 0.07 14.93 -5.82
C GLU A 199 -0.20 13.51 -5.29
N GLU A 200 -1.47 13.08 -5.25
CA GLU A 200 -1.90 11.76 -4.77
C GLU A 200 -1.85 10.68 -5.87
N TYR A 201 -1.57 11.03 -7.13
CA TYR A 201 -1.53 10.07 -8.22
C TYR A 201 -0.49 10.42 -9.30
N ARG A 202 -0.10 9.41 -10.08
CA ARG A 202 0.75 9.55 -11.26
C ARG A 202 0.24 8.64 -12.36
N LEU A 203 -0.17 9.25 -13.48
CA LEU A 203 -0.70 8.53 -14.63
C LEU A 203 0.26 8.62 -15.82
N GLU A 204 0.79 7.49 -16.27
CA GLU A 204 1.56 7.42 -17.51
C GLU A 204 0.65 7.52 -18.73
N VAL A 205 1.17 8.17 -19.78
CA VAL A 205 0.43 8.40 -21.02
C VAL A 205 0.46 7.14 -21.88
N THR A 206 -0.71 6.60 -22.20
CA THR A 206 -0.84 5.46 -23.13
C THR A 206 -1.09 5.90 -24.56
N SER A 207 -1.66 7.09 -24.76
CA SER A 207 -2.21 7.56 -26.04
C SER A 207 -3.27 6.63 -26.64
N PHE A 208 -3.83 5.69 -25.86
CA PHE A 208 -4.87 4.79 -26.32
C PHE A 208 -6.25 5.39 -26.06
N ALA A 209 -6.87 5.90 -27.13
CA ALA A 209 -8.19 6.50 -27.08
C ALA A 209 -9.30 5.43 -27.18
N LEU A 210 -10.15 5.38 -26.15
CA LEU A 210 -11.31 4.52 -26.10
C LEU A 210 -12.48 5.12 -26.89
N PRO A 211 -13.04 4.41 -27.89
CA PRO A 211 -14.20 4.90 -28.64
C PRO A 211 -15.43 5.14 -27.75
N LYS A 212 -15.65 4.23 -26.80
CA LYS A 212 -16.69 4.34 -25.78
C LYS A 212 -16.28 3.51 -24.57
N TRP A 213 -16.41 4.10 -23.37
CA TRP A 213 -16.27 3.36 -22.12
C TRP A 213 -17.29 3.84 -21.08
N THR A 214 -17.73 2.89 -20.25
CA THR A 214 -18.71 3.06 -19.18
C THR A 214 -18.47 1.98 -18.14
N GLU A 215 -18.41 2.35 -16.87
CA GLU A 215 -18.46 1.39 -15.77
C GLU A 215 -19.87 1.36 -15.17
N GLN A 216 -20.32 0.18 -14.75
CA GLN A 216 -21.60 0.03 -14.05
C GLN A 216 -21.44 -0.98 -12.91
N ASN A 217 -22.01 -0.65 -11.75
CA ASN A 217 -22.12 -1.55 -10.59
C ASN A 217 -20.76 -2.11 -10.13
N ALA A 218 -19.71 -1.31 -10.21
CA ALA A 218 -18.37 -1.70 -9.78
C ALA A 218 -17.76 -0.62 -8.89
N SER A 219 -16.75 -0.99 -8.11
CA SER A 219 -15.96 -0.01 -7.36
C SER A 219 -15.12 0.84 -8.32
N ALA A 220 -14.72 2.04 -7.87
CA ALA A 220 -13.78 2.86 -8.63
C ALA A 220 -12.46 2.10 -8.87
N LEU A 221 -12.04 1.27 -7.90
CA LEU A 221 -10.88 0.40 -8.03
C LEU A 221 -11.03 -0.59 -9.19
N ASP A 222 -12.20 -1.25 -9.29
CA ASP A 222 -12.47 -2.20 -10.35
C ASP A 222 -12.45 -1.53 -11.73
N GLY A 223 -13.05 -0.33 -11.85
CA GLY A 223 -13.04 0.44 -13.09
C GLY A 223 -11.62 0.83 -13.52
N CYS A 224 -10.81 1.36 -12.59
CA CYS A 224 -9.40 1.67 -12.85
C CYS A 224 -8.60 0.42 -13.25
N GLY A 225 -8.80 -0.69 -12.53
CA GLY A 225 -8.14 -1.96 -12.82
C GLY A 225 -8.57 -2.59 -14.16
N GLN A 226 -9.82 -2.41 -14.59
CA GLN A 226 -10.30 -2.84 -15.91
C GLN A 226 -9.63 -2.02 -17.02
N LEU A 227 -9.63 -0.69 -16.90
CA LEU A 227 -8.98 0.22 -17.85
C LEU A 227 -7.50 -0.09 -18.01
N ALA A 228 -6.78 -0.30 -16.90
CA ALA A 228 -5.36 -0.62 -16.94
C ALA A 228 -5.07 -1.96 -17.61
N ARG A 229 -5.81 -3.02 -17.22
CA ARG A 229 -5.65 -4.36 -17.82
C ARG A 229 -5.95 -4.37 -19.31
N MET A 230 -6.88 -3.55 -19.78
CA MET A 230 -7.24 -3.46 -21.19
C MET A 230 -6.07 -2.96 -22.07
N VAL A 231 -5.23 -2.06 -21.54
CA VAL A 231 -4.03 -1.57 -22.24
C VAL A 231 -2.73 -2.24 -21.78
N GLY A 232 -2.83 -3.28 -20.95
CA GLY A 232 -1.67 -4.03 -20.48
C GLY A 232 -0.81 -3.29 -19.44
N PHE A 233 -1.33 -2.24 -18.82
CA PHE A 233 -0.69 -1.49 -17.74
C PHE A 233 -1.15 -2.03 -16.37
N VAL A 234 -0.53 -1.53 -15.30
CA VAL A 234 -0.94 -1.79 -13.92
C VAL A 234 -1.42 -0.50 -13.27
N PHE A 235 -2.44 -0.65 -12.42
CA PHE A 235 -2.95 0.38 -11.53
C PHE A 235 -2.80 -0.13 -10.09
N GLU A 236 -1.97 0.53 -9.29
CA GLU A 236 -1.61 0.13 -7.92
C GLU A 236 -1.37 1.34 -7.01
N ALA A 237 -1.20 1.12 -5.71
CA ALA A 237 -0.71 2.15 -4.79
C ALA A 237 0.76 1.89 -4.46
N ASP A 238 1.58 2.95 -4.41
CA ASP A 238 2.96 2.83 -3.95
C ASP A 238 3.06 2.82 -2.42
N ALA A 239 4.28 2.69 -1.92
CA ALA A 239 4.56 2.64 -0.49
C ALA A 239 4.24 3.97 0.24
N GLU A 240 4.17 5.09 -0.50
CA GLU A 240 3.74 6.40 0.00
C GLU A 240 2.22 6.58 -0.07
N GLY A 241 1.49 5.61 -0.63
CA GLY A 241 0.04 5.63 -0.78
C GLY A 241 -0.45 6.38 -2.01
N LYS A 242 0.43 6.73 -2.95
CA LYS A 242 0.06 7.38 -4.22
C LYS A 242 -0.41 6.35 -5.23
N TYR A 243 -1.44 6.70 -5.99
CA TYR A 243 -1.93 5.83 -7.06
C TYR A 243 -1.04 5.93 -8.29
N LEU A 244 -0.54 4.79 -8.76
CA LEU A 244 0.31 4.69 -9.93
C LEU A 244 -0.43 3.97 -11.04
N PHE A 245 -0.49 4.61 -12.21
CA PHE A 245 -0.83 3.97 -13.46
C PHE A 245 0.42 3.95 -14.34
N ARG A 246 0.98 2.76 -14.54
CA ARG A 246 2.28 2.61 -15.20
C ARG A 246 2.35 1.38 -16.07
N ASN A 247 3.24 1.42 -17.06
CA ASN A 247 3.62 0.21 -17.76
C ASN A 247 4.39 -0.70 -16.80
N LEU A 248 4.21 -2.01 -16.97
CA LEU A 248 5.10 -2.97 -16.33
C LEU A 248 6.40 -2.99 -17.13
N ASP A 249 7.52 -2.84 -16.44
CA ASP A 249 8.83 -2.89 -17.10
C ASP A 249 9.16 -4.35 -17.41
N TRP A 250 8.86 -4.74 -18.66
CA TRP A 250 9.21 -6.06 -19.19
C TRP A 250 10.62 -6.11 -19.78
N GLN A 251 11.28 -4.95 -19.90
CA GLN A 251 12.53 -4.81 -20.64
C GLN A 251 13.76 -4.82 -19.73
N SER A 252 13.60 -4.56 -18.44
CA SER A 252 14.68 -4.80 -17.47
C SER A 252 15.00 -6.29 -17.40
N GLN A 253 16.05 -6.69 -18.12
CA GLN A 253 16.64 -8.03 -18.06
C GLN A 253 17.59 -8.19 -16.87
N SER A 254 17.86 -7.12 -16.12
CA SER A 254 18.67 -7.15 -14.91
C SER A 254 17.74 -7.12 -13.71
N GLY A 255 17.74 -8.20 -12.92
CA GLY A 255 17.17 -8.14 -11.58
C GLY A 255 17.86 -7.05 -10.78
N GLU A 256 17.09 -6.20 -10.10
CA GLU A 256 17.62 -5.17 -9.20
C GLU A 256 18.40 -5.81 -8.04
N GLU A 257 18.04 -7.04 -7.68
CA GLU A 257 18.62 -7.81 -6.59
C GLU A 257 18.93 -9.24 -7.03
N THR A 258 19.99 -9.82 -6.46
CA THR A 258 20.37 -11.22 -6.65
C THR A 258 20.29 -11.92 -5.31
N TYR A 259 19.49 -12.99 -5.25
CA TYR A 259 19.29 -13.79 -4.04
C TYR A 259 20.00 -15.13 -4.16
N ILE A 260 20.79 -15.48 -3.15
CA ILE A 260 21.55 -16.73 -3.10
C ILE A 260 20.76 -17.78 -2.28
N PRO A 261 20.51 -18.99 -2.82
CA PRO A 261 19.87 -20.07 -2.08
C PRO A 261 20.61 -20.38 -0.77
N GLU A 262 19.87 -20.68 0.29
CA GLU A 262 20.39 -21.04 1.63
C GLU A 262 21.13 -19.92 2.38
N GLN A 263 21.34 -18.76 1.73
CA GLN A 263 21.89 -17.56 2.36
C GLN A 263 20.80 -16.50 2.54
N ASP A 264 20.15 -16.10 1.45
CA ASP A 264 19.11 -15.06 1.44
C ASP A 264 17.70 -15.66 1.34
N LEU A 265 17.59 -16.88 0.80
CA LEU A 265 16.33 -17.58 0.58
C LEU A 265 16.19 -18.78 1.51
N LEU A 266 15.19 -18.73 2.39
CA LEU A 266 14.81 -19.85 3.26
C LEU A 266 14.02 -20.94 2.52
N GLY A 267 13.50 -20.63 1.33
CA GLY A 267 12.76 -21.57 0.48
C GLY A 267 12.35 -20.93 -0.84
N TRP A 268 12.21 -21.74 -1.88
CA TRP A 268 11.73 -21.30 -3.19
C TRP A 268 10.80 -22.36 -3.78
N GLN A 269 9.74 -21.91 -4.45
CA GLN A 269 8.79 -22.79 -5.13
C GLN A 269 8.69 -22.38 -6.61
N PRO A 270 9.33 -23.13 -7.52
CA PRO A 270 9.21 -22.82 -8.94
C PRO A 270 7.76 -23.06 -9.39
N THR A 271 7.15 -22.04 -9.98
CA THR A 271 5.84 -22.15 -10.61
C THR A 271 6.00 -21.87 -12.10
N VAL A 272 5.77 -22.89 -12.94
CA VAL A 272 5.77 -22.71 -14.38
C VAL A 272 4.38 -22.25 -14.81
N SER A 273 4.26 -20.96 -15.10
CA SER A 273 3.03 -20.34 -15.62
C SER A 273 3.19 -20.09 -17.12
N GLY A 274 2.80 -21.07 -17.96
CA GLY A 274 2.68 -20.90 -19.41
C GLY A 274 1.32 -20.35 -19.87
N VAL A 275 0.42 -20.08 -18.92
CA VAL A 275 -1.00 -19.76 -19.18
C VAL A 275 -1.18 -18.33 -19.69
N ASN A 276 -0.25 -17.43 -19.38
CA ASN A 276 -0.35 -16.01 -19.69
C ASN A 276 0.56 -15.54 -20.84
N LEU A 277 1.29 -16.43 -21.50
CA LEU A 277 2.15 -16.09 -22.64
C LEU A 277 1.28 -15.96 -23.90
N ARG A 278 1.30 -14.77 -24.53
CA ARG A 278 0.40 -14.37 -25.63
C ARG A 278 1.23 -13.74 -26.74
N ASN A 279 2.05 -14.57 -27.38
CA ASN A 279 2.97 -14.12 -28.42
C ASN A 279 2.32 -14.02 -29.81
N LYS A 280 1.04 -14.37 -29.94
CA LYS A 280 0.21 -14.09 -31.12
C LYS A 280 -1.18 -13.67 -30.68
N VAL A 281 -1.58 -12.44 -30.99
CA VAL A 281 -2.87 -11.86 -30.60
C VAL A 281 -3.71 -11.56 -31.82
N MET A 282 -4.95 -12.07 -31.84
CA MET A 282 -5.95 -11.79 -32.86
C MET A 282 -7.14 -11.04 -32.23
N ILE A 283 -7.38 -9.81 -32.68
CA ILE A 283 -8.56 -9.03 -32.31
C ILE A 283 -9.60 -9.16 -33.42
N ARG A 284 -10.79 -9.61 -33.06
CA ARG A 284 -11.98 -9.69 -33.92
C ARG A 284 -13.01 -8.66 -33.49
N SER A 285 -13.66 -8.01 -34.45
CA SER A 285 -14.71 -7.03 -34.19
C SER A 285 -15.61 -6.89 -35.43
N ARG A 286 -16.60 -6.00 -35.35
CA ARG A 286 -17.43 -5.56 -36.49
C ARG A 286 -17.41 -4.06 -36.63
N ASP A 287 -17.19 -3.59 -37.86
CA ASP A 287 -17.24 -2.17 -38.21
C ASP A 287 -18.66 -1.59 -38.10
N ALA A 288 -18.81 -0.28 -38.32
CA ALA A 288 -20.11 0.38 -38.27
C ALA A 288 -21.13 -0.13 -39.32
N ARG A 289 -20.67 -0.85 -40.35
CA ARG A 289 -21.47 -1.45 -41.43
C ARG A 289 -21.65 -2.96 -41.24
N GLN A 290 -21.37 -3.49 -40.04
CA GLN A 290 -21.45 -4.92 -39.70
C GLN A 290 -20.50 -5.81 -40.49
N ARG A 291 -19.43 -5.26 -41.07
CA ARG A 291 -18.36 -6.05 -41.70
C ARG A 291 -17.37 -6.52 -40.64
N ASP A 292 -16.93 -7.76 -40.78
CA ASP A 292 -15.96 -8.34 -39.85
C ASP A 292 -14.60 -7.66 -40.01
N ILE A 293 -14.00 -7.30 -38.88
CA ILE A 293 -12.62 -6.83 -38.73
C ILE A 293 -11.86 -7.93 -38.02
N ALA A 294 -10.72 -8.34 -38.59
CA ALA A 294 -9.76 -9.23 -37.94
C ALA A 294 -8.36 -8.66 -38.10
N VAL A 295 -7.67 -8.41 -36.98
CA VAL A 295 -6.27 -7.96 -36.95
C VAL A 295 -5.47 -8.94 -36.12
N SER A 296 -4.33 -9.39 -36.66
CA SER A 296 -3.39 -10.26 -35.97
C SER A 296 -2.05 -9.54 -35.78
N ILE A 297 -1.43 -9.73 -34.63
CA ILE A 297 -0.06 -9.30 -34.32
C ILE A 297 0.67 -10.49 -33.70
N SER A 298 1.94 -10.67 -34.07
CA SER A 298 2.83 -11.69 -33.55
C SER A 298 4.14 -11.08 -33.05
N ASP A 299 4.72 -11.72 -32.04
CA ASP A 299 6.11 -11.54 -31.62
C ASP A 299 6.91 -12.76 -32.11
N GLU A 300 7.63 -12.58 -33.23
CA GLU A 300 8.37 -13.68 -33.87
C GLU A 300 9.52 -14.20 -33.00
N ASP A 301 10.17 -13.34 -32.21
CA ASP A 301 11.27 -13.74 -31.32
C ASP A 301 10.74 -14.61 -30.17
N SER A 302 9.60 -14.21 -29.59
CA SER A 302 8.92 -15.00 -28.57
C SER A 302 8.36 -16.31 -29.13
N ILE A 303 7.80 -16.32 -30.35
CA ILE A 303 7.34 -17.55 -31.03
C ILE A 303 8.50 -18.50 -31.31
N ALA A 304 9.65 -17.99 -31.76
CA ALA A 304 10.83 -18.80 -32.01
C ALA A 304 11.36 -19.48 -30.72
N ARG A 305 11.27 -18.79 -29.58
CA ARG A 305 11.74 -19.29 -28.28
C ARG A 305 10.75 -20.23 -27.57
N TYR A 306 9.47 -19.90 -27.62
CA TYR A 306 8.44 -20.53 -26.76
C TYR A 306 7.32 -21.25 -27.53
N GLY A 307 7.34 -21.20 -28.86
CA GLY A 307 6.30 -21.74 -29.74
C GLY A 307 5.06 -20.84 -29.85
N GLU A 308 4.25 -21.02 -30.90
CA GLU A 308 3.06 -20.18 -31.13
C GLU A 308 1.97 -20.37 -30.06
N ARG A 309 1.52 -19.26 -29.47
CA ARG A 309 0.44 -19.18 -28.48
C ARG A 309 -0.59 -18.12 -28.92
N LEU A 310 -1.61 -18.58 -29.65
CA LEU A 310 -2.67 -17.72 -30.16
C LEU A 310 -3.68 -17.35 -29.06
N PHE A 311 -3.83 -16.05 -28.83
CA PHE A 311 -4.92 -15.45 -28.06
C PHE A 311 -5.89 -14.74 -28.99
N THR A 312 -7.17 -15.13 -28.99
CA THR A 312 -8.21 -14.46 -29.78
C THR A 312 -9.17 -13.73 -28.85
N LEU A 313 -9.37 -12.44 -29.10
CA LEU A 313 -10.31 -11.59 -28.37
C LEU A 313 -11.34 -11.03 -29.34
N TYR A 314 -12.62 -11.15 -29.00
CA TYR A 314 -13.68 -10.43 -29.70
C TYR A 314 -14.01 -9.16 -28.91
N GLU A 315 -13.73 -7.99 -29.49
CA GLU A 315 -13.96 -6.70 -28.83
C GLU A 315 -14.87 -5.80 -29.70
N PRO A 316 -16.19 -5.75 -29.41
CA PRO A 316 -17.18 -5.02 -30.19
C PRO A 316 -16.91 -3.52 -30.33
N THR A 317 -16.16 -2.92 -29.40
CA THR A 317 -15.85 -1.50 -29.38
C THR A 317 -14.75 -1.11 -30.37
N MET A 318 -13.93 -2.06 -30.84
CA MET A 318 -12.88 -1.81 -31.83
C MET A 318 -13.47 -1.69 -33.24
N LYS A 319 -14.12 -0.56 -33.55
CA LYS A 319 -14.85 -0.34 -34.81
C LYS A 319 -13.97 -0.13 -36.05
N THR A 320 -12.65 -0.05 -35.89
CA THR A 320 -11.70 0.15 -37.00
C THR A 320 -10.47 -0.76 -36.84
N ALA A 321 -9.84 -1.11 -37.97
CA ALA A 321 -8.63 -1.92 -37.96
C ALA A 321 -7.44 -1.25 -37.23
N PRO A 322 -7.21 0.08 -37.33
CA PRO A 322 -6.18 0.74 -36.54
C PRO A 322 -6.39 0.60 -35.02
N LEU A 323 -7.63 0.75 -34.53
CA LEU A 323 -7.94 0.57 -33.11
C LEU A 323 -7.74 -0.88 -32.66
N ALA A 324 -8.23 -1.84 -33.44
CA ALA A 324 -8.01 -3.26 -33.19
C ALA A 324 -6.51 -3.61 -33.16
N ARG A 325 -5.69 -2.97 -34.02
CA ARG A 325 -4.23 -3.12 -34.01
C ARG A 325 -3.59 -2.53 -32.77
N GLN A 326 -4.04 -1.36 -32.31
CA GLN A 326 -3.54 -0.77 -31.07
C GLN A 326 -3.82 -1.67 -29.87
N LEU A 327 -5.05 -2.18 -29.74
CA LEU A 327 -5.40 -3.14 -28.69
C LEU A 327 -4.57 -4.42 -28.79
N ALA A 328 -4.40 -4.97 -30.00
CA ALA A 328 -3.57 -6.16 -30.21
C ALA A 328 -2.12 -5.96 -29.73
N ARG A 329 -1.53 -4.78 -29.95
CA ARG A 329 -0.18 -4.44 -29.45
C ARG A 329 -0.15 -4.32 -27.93
N ALA A 330 -1.18 -3.71 -27.34
CA ALA A 330 -1.24 -3.48 -25.90
C ALA A 330 -1.37 -4.80 -25.10
N VAL A 331 -1.96 -5.84 -25.69
CA VAL A 331 -2.21 -7.13 -25.03
C VAL A 331 -1.14 -8.19 -25.35
N LEU A 332 -0.26 -7.95 -26.33
CA LEU A 332 0.82 -8.87 -26.73
C LEU A 332 1.83 -9.06 -25.58
N ARG A 333 2.18 -10.32 -25.24
CA ARG A 333 3.08 -10.69 -24.13
C ARG A 333 3.91 -11.94 -24.35
#